data_AF-A0A1C6L4G6-F1
#
_entry.id   AF-A0A1C6L4G6-F1
#
_cell.length_a   1.000
_cell.length_b   1.000
_cell.length_c   1.000
_cell.angle_alpha   90.00
_cell.angle_beta   90.00
_cell.angle_gamma   90.00
#
_symmetry.space_group_name_H-M   'P 1'
#
loop_
_entity.id
_entity.type
_entity.pdbx_description
1 polymer ?
#
loop_
_entity_poly.entity_id
_entity_poly.type
_entity_poly.pdbx_seq_one_letter_code
_entity_poly.pdbx_strand_id
1 'polypeptide(L)' 'MKLEFLKKQRLEKGMTILEVSKKLGYSTANGYWKVETGTVKLTLETFIKLIEILELDINIALKEIY' A
#
# COMPACT_ATOMS: atom_id res chain seq x y z
N MET A 1 -8.82 9.98 1.39
CA MET A 1 -7.45 9.66 0.95
C MET A 1 -7.50 9.16 -0.48
N LYS A 2 -6.53 9.57 -1.31
CA LYS A 2 -6.41 9.10 -2.71
C LYS A 2 -5.56 7.82 -2.77
N LEU A 3 -6.12 6.71 -2.28
CA LEU A 3 -5.41 5.42 -2.16
C LEU A 3 -5.12 4.75 -3.51
N GLU A 4 -5.75 5.21 -4.59
CA GLU A 4 -5.43 4.84 -5.98
C GLU A 4 -3.96 5.11 -6.34
N PHE A 5 -3.30 6.09 -5.68
CA PHE A 5 -1.86 6.32 -5.84
C PHE A 5 -1.04 5.07 -5.46
N LEU A 6 -1.35 4.44 -4.32
CA LEU A 6 -0.64 3.25 -3.84
C LEU A 6 -0.80 2.08 -4.81
N LYS A 7 -2.01 1.93 -5.36
CA LYS A 7 -2.30 0.91 -6.38
C LYS A 7 -1.49 1.13 -7.66
N LYS A 8 -1.38 2.37 -8.14
CA LYS A 8 -0.55 2.70 -9.31
C LYS A 8 0.93 2.37 -9.05
N GLN A 9 1.46 2.81 -7.92
CA GLN A 9 2.86 2.55 -7.54
C GLN A 9 3.15 1.04 -7.43
N ARG A 10 2.23 0.26 -6.85
CA ARG A 10 2.36 -1.20 -6.84
C ARG A 10 2.44 -1.79 -8.26
N LEU A 11 1.56 -1.35 -9.16
CA LEU A 11 1.52 -1.83 -10.55
C LEU A 11 2.77 -1.43 -11.34
N GLU A 12 3.28 -0.22 -11.14
CA GLU A 12 4.55 0.25 -11.74
C GLU A 12 5.74 -0.61 -11.31
N LYS A 13 5.70 -1.16 -10.09
CA LYS A 13 6.69 -2.12 -9.58
C LYS A 13 6.44 -3.57 -9.98
N GLY A 14 5.42 -3.84 -10.78
CA GLY A 14 5.08 -5.19 -11.22
C GLY A 14 4.65 -6.13 -10.08
N MET A 15 4.29 -5.57 -8.91
CA MET A 15 3.93 -6.38 -7.74
C MET A 15 2.44 -6.75 -7.76
N THR A 16 2.17 -8.02 -7.49
CA THR A 16 0.81 -8.50 -7.25
C THR A 16 0.31 -8.08 -5.87
N ILE A 17 -1.01 -8.06 -5.70
CA ILE A 17 -1.64 -7.80 -4.41
C ILE A 17 -1.17 -8.82 -3.37
N LEU A 18 -1.05 -10.10 -3.75
CA LEU A 18 -0.65 -11.17 -2.84
C LEU A 18 0.79 -10.97 -2.32
N GLU A 19 1.71 -10.54 -3.17
CA GLU A 19 3.10 -10.29 -2.78
C GLU A 19 3.21 -9.16 -1.75
N VAL A 20 2.56 -8.02 -2.02
CA VAL A 20 2.54 -6.90 -1.06
C VAL A 20 1.85 -7.32 0.25
N SER A 21 0.76 -8.07 0.16
CA SER A 21 0.05 -8.58 1.34
C SER A 21 0.94 -9.48 2.20
N LYS A 22 1.69 -10.40 1.59
CA LYS A 22 2.64 -11.26 2.30
C LYS A 22 3.77 -10.45 2.94
N LYS A 23 4.33 -9.47 2.22
CA LYS A 23 5.38 -8.59 2.75
C LYS A 23 4.90 -7.74 3.94
N LEU A 24 3.62 -7.36 3.96
CA LEU A 24 2.98 -6.69 5.09
C LEU A 24 2.67 -7.61 6.29
N GLY A 25 2.84 -8.92 6.12
CA GLY A 25 2.55 -9.92 7.16
C GLY A 25 1.11 -10.44 7.16
N TYR A 26 0.33 -10.19 6.11
CA TYR A 26 -1.01 -10.74 5.98
C TYR A 26 -1.00 -12.13 5.31
N SER A 27 -1.92 -12.99 5.74
CA SER A 27 -2.03 -14.36 5.23
C SER A 27 -2.69 -14.47 3.86
N THR A 28 -3.44 -13.47 3.41
CA THR A 28 -4.22 -13.51 2.16
C THR A 28 -4.11 -12.22 1.36
N ALA A 29 -4.32 -12.27 0.04
CA ALA A 29 -4.35 -11.09 -0.82
C ALA A 29 -5.41 -10.05 -0.37
N ASN A 30 -6.50 -10.52 0.24
CA ASN A 30 -7.58 -9.66 0.71
C ASN A 30 -7.13 -8.71 1.85
N GLY A 31 -6.08 -9.06 2.59
CA GLY A 31 -5.51 -8.19 3.63
C GLY A 31 -5.09 -6.83 3.06
N TYR A 32 -4.21 -6.85 2.05
CA TYR A 32 -3.74 -5.64 1.39
C TYR A 32 -4.76 -5.02 0.42
N TRP A 33 -5.57 -5.83 -0.28
CA TRP A 33 -6.59 -5.27 -1.20
C TRP A 33 -7.54 -4.30 -0.51
N LYS A 34 -7.96 -4.59 0.73
CA LYS A 34 -8.81 -3.70 1.53
C LYS A 34 -8.16 -2.35 1.83
N VAL A 35 -6.83 -2.31 1.88
CA VAL A 35 -6.07 -1.07 2.07
C VAL A 35 -6.13 -0.23 0.79
N GLU A 36 -5.87 -0.80 -0.38
CA GLU A 36 -5.92 -0.06 -1.66
C GLU A 36 -7.32 0.48 -1.97
N THR A 37 -8.36 -0.28 -1.63
CA THR A 37 -9.75 0.13 -1.88
C THR A 37 -10.32 1.03 -0.79
N GLY A 38 -9.56 1.31 0.27
CA GLY A 38 -10.04 2.10 1.41
C GLY A 38 -11.13 1.42 2.23
N THR A 39 -11.36 0.12 2.04
CA THR A 39 -12.31 -0.68 2.84
C THR A 39 -11.89 -0.73 4.31
N VAL A 40 -10.58 -0.68 4.57
CA VAL A 40 -10.03 -0.52 5.93
C VAL A 40 -9.23 0.77 6.03
N LYS A 41 -9.23 1.37 7.23
CA LYS A 41 -8.44 2.56 7.52
C LYS A 41 -6.95 2.22 7.44
N LEU A 42 -6.21 2.96 6.62
CA LEU A 42 -4.76 2.88 6.59
C LEU A 42 -4.19 3.46 7.89
N THR A 43 -3.49 2.63 8.66
CA THR A 43 -2.78 3.08 9.87
C THR A 43 -1.40 3.62 9.48
N LEU A 44 -0.82 4.47 10.35
CA LEU A 44 0.53 4.99 10.14
C LEU A 44 1.57 3.86 10.07
N GLU A 45 1.42 2.82 10.89
CA GLU A 45 2.31 1.66 10.89
C GLU A 45 2.27 0.90 9.56
N THR A 46 1.06 0.58 9.06
CA THR A 46 0.88 -0.07 7.76
C THR A 46 1.39 0.82 6.64
N PHE A 47 1.20 2.14 6.74
CA PHE A 47 1.68 3.11 5.76
C PHE A 47 3.20 3.12 5.64
N ILE A 48 3.92 3.19 6.77
CA ILE A 48 5.39 3.17 6.79
C ILE A 48 5.92 1.88 6.16
N LYS A 49 5.42 0.72 6.61
CA LYS A 49 5.80 -0.59 6.04
C LYS A 49 5.51 -0.66 4.53
N LEU A 50 4.36 -0.15 4.11
CA LEU A 50 3.97 -0.17 2.70
C LEU A 50 4.89 0.70 1.84
N ILE A 51 5.27 1.87 2.33
CA ILE A 51 6.19 2.77 1.63
C ILE A 51 7.58 2.14 1.49
N GLU A 52 8.05 1.43 2.50
CA GLU A 52 9.30 0.67 2.42
C GLU A 52 9.19 -0.46 1.37
N ILE A 53 8.10 -1.21 1.39
CA ILE A 53 7.85 -2.30 0.42
C ILE A 53 7.77 -1.78 -1.02
N LEU A 54 7.13 -0.62 -1.20
CA LEU A 54 6.99 0.06 -2.48
C LEU A 54 8.17 0.98 -2.77
N GLU A 55 9.21 1.02 -1.93
CA GLU A 55 10.39 1.91 -1.99
C GLU A 55 10.03 3.33 -2.46
N LEU A 56 9.06 3.96 -1.78
CA LEU A 56 8.61 5.32 -2.06
C LEU A 56 9.25 6.30 -1.09
N ASP A 57 9.36 7.57 -1.49
CA ASP A 57 9.63 8.64 -0.54
C ASP A 57 8.38 8.94 0.29
N ILE A 58 8.53 9.02 1.61
CA ILE A 58 7.41 9.19 2.53
C ILE A 58 6.70 10.53 2.37
N ASN A 59 7.42 11.61 2.05
CA ASN A 59 6.85 12.94 1.91
C ASN A 59 6.03 13.03 0.62
N ILE A 60 6.55 12.45 -0.47
CA ILE A 60 5.83 12.37 -1.75
C ILE A 60 4.56 11.53 -1.58
N ALA A 61 4.68 10.33 -1.01
CA ALA A 61 3.54 9.44 -0.81
C ALA A 61 2.47 10.07 0.10
N LEU A 62 2.86 10.77 1.16
CA LEU A 62 1.93 11.44 2.07
C LEU A 62 1.18 12.58 1.36
N LYS A 63 1.87 13.35 0.51
CA LYS A 63 1.26 14.44 -0.28
C LYS A 63 0.25 13.94 -1.30
N GLU A 64 0.50 12.78 -1.92
CA GLU A 64 -0.39 12.26 -2.96
C GLU A 64 -1.67 11.63 -2.38
N ILE A 65 -1.59 11.02 -1.19
CA ILE A 65 -2.74 10.36 -0.57
C ILE A 65 -3.66 11.30 0.23
N TYR A 66 -3.22 12.51 0.57
CA TYR A 66 -4.02 13.55 1.25
C TYR A 66 -4.46 14.66 0.28
#